data_AF-A0A100WXY5-F1
#
_entry.id   AF-A0A100WXY5-F1
#
_cell.length_a   1.000
_cell.length_b   1.000
_cell.length_c   1.000
_cell.angle_alpha   90.00
_cell.angle_beta   90.00
_cell.angle_gamma   90.00
#
_symmetry.space_group_name_H-M   'P 1'
#
loop_
_entity.id
_entity.type
_entity.pdbx_description
1 polymer ?
#
loop_
_entity_poly.entity_id
_entity_poly.type
_entity_poly.pdbx_seq_one_letter_code
_entity_poly.pdbx_strand_id
1 'polypeptide(L)'
;MAQMNTDAAVLAKEAANFERISGELKSVIAQVESTGGTLAAQMQGQAGTAAQAALARFHEAADKQIQELNEISTNIHTSGTQYSSTDEDQAGNLASSMNI
;
A
#
# COMPACT_ATOMS: atom_id res chain seq x y z
N MET A 1 -20.86 14.83 -14.29
CA MET A 1 -21.02 13.41 -14.67
C MET A 1 -19.77 12.86 -15.37
N ALA A 2 -19.44 13.24 -16.61
CA ALA A 2 -18.28 12.64 -17.32
C ALA A 2 -16.91 12.87 -16.65
N GLN A 3 -16.70 14.02 -16.01
CA GLN A 3 -15.43 14.36 -15.35
C GLN A 3 -15.23 13.59 -14.02
N MET A 4 -16.24 13.50 -13.15
CA MET A 4 -16.19 12.69 -11.91
C MET A 4 -16.03 11.19 -12.20
N ASN A 5 -16.73 10.66 -13.21
CA ASN A 5 -16.58 9.25 -13.62
C ASN A 5 -15.16 8.94 -14.14
N THR A 6 -14.48 9.94 -14.72
CA THR A 6 -13.09 9.80 -15.19
C THR A 6 -12.12 9.78 -14.00
N ASP A 7 -12.34 10.62 -12.99
CA ASP A 7 -11.50 10.67 -11.78
C ASP A 7 -11.59 9.39 -10.95
N ALA A 8 -12.78 8.79 -10.83
CA ALA A 8 -12.98 7.51 -10.14
C ALA A 8 -12.24 6.34 -10.84
N ALA A 9 -12.33 6.27 -12.17
CA ALA A 9 -11.62 5.25 -12.95
C ALA A 9 -10.10 5.40 -12.87
N VAL A 10 -9.60 6.64 -12.84
CA VAL A 10 -8.18 6.93 -12.64
C VAL A 10 -7.73 6.55 -11.22
N LEU A 11 -8.50 6.88 -10.19
CA LEU A 11 -8.24 6.47 -8.80
C LEU A 11 -8.17 4.96 -8.65
N ALA A 12 -9.11 4.20 -9.23
CA ALA A 12 -9.10 2.74 -9.19
C ALA A 12 -7.86 2.15 -9.89
N LYS A 13 -7.40 2.77 -10.99
CA LYS A 13 -6.18 2.36 -11.69
C LYS A 13 -4.93 2.63 -10.87
N GLU A 14 -4.82 3.81 -10.26
CA GLU A 14 -3.69 4.17 -9.40
C GLU A 14 -3.67 3.34 -8.11
N ALA A 15 -4.84 2.98 -7.58
CA ALA A 15 -5.00 2.04 -6.46
C ALA A 15 -4.39 0.67 -6.76
N ALA A 16 -4.76 0.07 -7.90
CA ALA A 16 -4.22 -1.21 -8.33
C ALA A 16 -2.70 -1.15 -8.57
N ASN A 17 -2.21 -0.03 -9.12
CA ASN A 17 -0.77 0.18 -9.28
C ASN A 17 -0.05 0.31 -7.92
N PHE A 18 -0.64 1.04 -6.97
CA PHE A 18 -0.13 1.16 -5.62
C PHE A 18 -0.06 -0.20 -4.92
N GLU A 19 -1.11 -1.01 -5.00
CA GLU A 19 -1.15 -2.35 -4.41
C GLU A 19 -0.03 -3.24 -4.97
N ARG A 20 0.14 -3.26 -6.29
CA ARG A 20 1.23 -3.99 -6.94
C ARG A 20 2.59 -3.55 -6.42
N ILE A 21 2.87 -2.24 -6.43
CA ILE A 21 4.16 -1.68 -5.95
C ILE A 21 4.35 -1.98 -4.46
N SER A 22 3.30 -1.87 -3.65
CA SER A 22 3.36 -2.16 -2.22
C SER A 22 3.68 -3.64 -1.96
N GLY A 23 3.11 -4.56 -2.75
CA GLY A 23 3.39 -6.00 -2.67
C GLY A 23 4.82 -6.32 -3.09
N GLU A 24 5.31 -5.69 -4.16
CA GLU A 24 6.70 -5.81 -4.61
C GLU A 24 7.67 -5.30 -3.53
N LEU A 25 7.40 -4.13 -2.94
CA LEU A 25 8.26 -3.56 -1.90
C LEU A 25 8.29 -4.44 -0.64
N LYS A 26 7.13 -4.94 -0.19
CA LYS A 26 7.05 -5.92 0.92
C LYS A 26 7.84 -7.19 0.61
N SER A 27 7.78 -7.69 -0.62
CA SER A 27 8.52 -8.87 -1.05
C SER A 27 10.04 -8.65 -1.03
N VAL A 28 10.49 -7.47 -1.49
CA VAL A 28 11.91 -7.08 -1.43
C VAL A 28 12.38 -6.95 0.01
N ILE A 29 11.59 -6.34 0.90
CA ILE A 29 11.89 -6.25 2.34
C ILE A 29 12.08 -7.66 2.92
N ALA A 30 11.13 -8.56 2.70
CA ALA A 30 11.22 -9.94 3.18
C ALA A 30 12.47 -10.68 2.65
N GLN A 31 12.84 -10.43 1.39
CA GLN A 31 14.05 -11.00 0.80
C GLN A 31 15.32 -10.47 1.49
N VAL A 32 15.38 -9.17 1.79
CA VAL A 32 16.52 -8.57 2.51
C VAL A 32 16.62 -9.13 3.92
N GLU A 33 15.51 -9.29 4.64
CA GLU A 33 15.53 -9.89 5.98
C GLU A 33 16.00 -11.34 5.96
N SER A 34 15.48 -12.16 5.05
CA SER A 34 15.89 -13.56 4.91
C SER A 34 17.38 -13.70 4.55
N THR A 35 17.84 -12.93 3.56
CA THR A 35 19.23 -12.96 3.10
C THR A 35 20.17 -12.41 4.18
N GLY A 36 19.77 -11.30 4.80
CA GLY A 36 20.49 -10.65 5.88
C GLY A 36 20.62 -11.52 7.12
N GLY A 37 19.54 -12.16 7.56
CA GLY A 37 19.55 -13.10 8.69
C GLY A 37 20.51 -14.25 8.47
N THR A 38 20.53 -14.81 7.25
CA THR A 38 21.50 -15.85 6.86
C THR A 38 22.93 -15.33 6.90
N LEU A 39 23.17 -14.13 6.36
CA LEU A 39 24.49 -13.49 6.35
C LEU A 39 25.00 -13.22 7.78
N ALA A 40 24.17 -12.64 8.64
CA ALA A 40 24.52 -12.30 10.01
C ALA A 40 24.78 -13.54 10.88
N ALA A 41 24.15 -14.68 10.57
CA ALA A 41 24.42 -15.95 11.24
C ALA A 41 25.81 -16.53 10.88
N GLN A 42 26.32 -16.23 9.69
CA GLN A 42 27.61 -16.74 9.21
C GLN A 42 28.78 -15.80 9.51
N MET A 43 28.52 -14.51 9.71
CA MET A 43 29.56 -13.51 9.99
C MET A 43 29.97 -13.51 11.46
N GLN A 44 31.27 -13.52 11.72
CA GLN A 44 31.86 -13.47 13.07
C GLN A 44 32.70 -12.21 13.28
N GLY A 45 32.94 -11.86 14.55
CA GLY A 45 33.74 -10.70 14.92
C GLY A 45 33.04 -9.36 14.67
N GLN A 46 33.83 -8.30 14.48
CA GLN A 46 33.30 -6.93 14.30
C GLN A 46 32.37 -6.80 13.09
N ALA A 47 32.64 -7.54 12.02
CA ALA A 47 31.80 -7.54 10.82
C ALA A 47 30.42 -8.15 11.09
N GLY A 48 30.34 -9.24 11.87
CA GLY A 48 29.07 -9.83 12.30
C GLY A 48 28.26 -8.89 13.20
N THR A 49 28.92 -8.21 14.13
CA THR A 49 28.27 -7.21 15.01
C THR A 49 27.70 -6.04 14.20
N ALA A 50 28.45 -5.55 13.22
CA ALA A 50 28.00 -4.48 12.33
C ALA A 50 26.81 -4.91 11.46
N ALA A 51 26.85 -6.14 10.90
CA ALA A 51 25.75 -6.70 10.11
C ALA A 51 24.47 -6.86 10.95
N GLN A 52 24.57 -7.41 12.16
CA GLN A 52 23.42 -7.54 13.08
C GLN A 52 22.82 -6.17 13.42
N ALA A 53 23.65 -5.17 13.72
CA ALA A 53 23.18 -3.81 14.01
C ALA A 53 22.52 -3.13 12.79
N ALA A 54 23.05 -3.36 11.59
CA ALA A 54 22.45 -2.85 10.36
C ALA A 54 21.10 -3.52 10.08
N LEU A 55 21.00 -4.83 10.27
CA LEU A 55 19.76 -5.58 10.07
C LEU A 55 18.69 -5.22 11.10
N ALA A 56 19.05 -4.97 12.35
CA ALA A 56 18.11 -4.48 13.36
C ALA A 56 17.50 -3.13 12.97
N ARG A 57 18.33 -2.19 12.48
CA ARG A 57 17.85 -0.89 11.97
C ARG A 57 17.00 -1.05 10.70
N PHE A 58 17.38 -1.97 9.82
CA PHE A 58 16.62 -2.27 8.62
C PHE A 58 15.23 -2.82 8.98
N HIS A 59 15.16 -3.79 9.89
CA HIS A 59 13.91 -4.39 10.36
C HIS A 59 12.96 -3.33 10.95
N GLU A 60 13.46 -2.45 11.82
CA GLU A 60 12.64 -1.39 12.40
C GLU A 60 12.10 -0.41 11.33
N ALA A 61 12.91 -0.07 10.33
CA ALA A 61 12.48 0.79 9.22
C ALA A 61 11.51 0.07 8.28
N ALA A 62 11.74 -1.23 8.03
CA ALA A 62 10.90 -2.09 7.24
C ALA A 62 9.50 -2.23 7.84
N ASP A 63 9.38 -2.49 9.14
CA ASP A 63 8.10 -2.58 9.84
C ASP A 63 7.27 -1.30 9.70
N LYS A 64 7.90 -0.14 9.91
CA LYS A 64 7.25 1.16 9.71
C LYS A 64 6.77 1.32 8.28
N GLN A 65 7.60 0.94 7.30
CA GLN A 65 7.23 1.07 5.89
C GLN A 65 6.09 0.12 5.50
N ILE A 66 6.09 -1.11 6.03
CA ILE A 66 4.99 -2.08 5.82
C ILE A 66 3.69 -1.53 6.41
N GLN A 67 3.75 -0.96 7.61
CA GLN A 67 2.60 -0.33 8.27
C GLN A 67 2.03 0.80 7.39
N GLU A 68 2.85 1.76 6.97
CA GLU A 68 2.44 2.88 6.12
C GLU A 68 1.83 2.39 4.79
N LEU A 69 2.42 1.38 4.15
CA LEU A 69 1.88 0.79 2.93
C LEU A 69 0.49 0.15 3.16
N ASN A 70 0.28 -0.50 4.30
CA ASN A 70 -1.02 -1.07 4.66
C ASN A 70 -2.06 0.01 4.94
N GLU A 71 -1.67 1.08 5.63
CA GLU A 71 -2.55 2.22 5.93
C GLU A 71 -2.96 2.94 4.64
N ILE A 72 -2.03 3.23 3.75
CA ILE A 72 -2.34 3.84 2.45
C ILE A 72 -3.24 2.94 1.61
N SER A 73 -2.96 1.63 1.55
CA SER A 73 -3.83 0.68 0.84
C SER A 73 -5.25 0.68 1.41
N THR A 74 -5.39 0.69 2.74
CA THR A 74 -6.70 0.74 3.41
C THR A 74 -7.43 2.05 3.12
N ASN A 75 -6.72 3.18 3.13
CA ASN A 75 -7.27 4.50 2.82
C ASN A 75 -7.77 4.59 1.37
N ILE A 76 -7.03 4.00 0.43
CA ILE A 76 -7.42 3.91 -0.98
C ILE A 76 -8.71 3.09 -1.14
N HIS A 77 -8.81 1.92 -0.52
CA HIS A 77 -10.02 1.08 -0.56
C HIS A 77 -11.23 1.77 0.07
N THR A 78 -11.03 2.43 1.21
CA THR A 78 -12.10 3.16 1.91
C THR A 78 -12.57 4.35 1.08
N SER A 79 -11.65 5.08 0.46
CA SER A 79 -12.00 6.20 -0.42
C SER A 79 -12.74 5.74 -1.67
N GLY A 80 -12.34 4.60 -2.27
CA GLY A 80 -13.01 4.02 -3.44
C GLY A 80 -14.45 3.57 -3.16
N THR A 81 -14.69 2.94 -2.01
CA THR A 81 -16.04 2.49 -1.61
C THR A 81 -16.98 3.65 -1.26
N GLN A 82 -16.47 4.70 -0.62
CA GLN A 82 -17.23 5.94 -0.38
C GLN A 82 -17.60 6.67 -1.68
N TYR A 83 -16.71 6.65 -2.68
CA TYR A 83 -16.99 7.27 -3.98
C TYR A 83 -18.09 6.55 -4.74
N SER A 84 -18.02 5.21 -4.83
CA SER A 84 -19.03 4.39 -5.51
C SER A 84 -20.43 4.56 -4.91
N SER A 85 -20.53 4.55 -3.57
CA SER A 85 -21.80 4.72 -2.87
C SER A 85 -22.38 6.13 -3.06
N THR A 86 -21.53 7.17 -3.02
CA THR A 86 -21.97 8.56 -3.24
C THR A 86 -22.48 8.78 -4.66
N ASP A 87 -21.83 8.19 -5.67
CA ASP A 87 -22.26 8.30 -7.07
C ASP A 87 -23.59 7.56 -7.32
N GLU A 88 -23.79 6.37 -6.73
CA GLU A 88 -25.05 5.63 -6.81
C GLU A 88 -26.21 6.42 -6.17
N ASP A 89 -25.99 6.99 -4.99
CA ASP A 89 -27.00 7.80 -4.28
C ASP A 89 -27.35 9.09 -5.02
N GLN A 90 -26.35 9.79 -5.59
CA GLN A 90 -26.59 10.99 -6.40
C GLN A 90 -27.31 10.67 -7.71
N ALA A 91 -26.96 9.56 -8.37
CA ALA A 91 -27.64 9.11 -9.58
C ALA A 91 -29.11 8.75 -9.30
N GLY A 92 -29.38 8.05 -8.19
CA GLY A 92 -30.74 7.72 -7.76
C GLY A 92 -31.60 8.96 -7.45
N ASN A 93 -31.03 9.95 -6.76
CA ASN A 93 -31.72 11.21 -6.44
C ASN A 93 -31.97 12.07 -7.69
N LEU A 94 -31.01 12.12 -8.62
CA LEU A 94 -31.17 12.84 -9.89
C LEU A 94 -32.21 12.16 -10.80
N ALA A 95 -32.18 10.82 -10.90
CA ALA A 95 -33.17 10.06 -11.65
C ALA A 95 -34.58 10.24 -11.09
N SER A 96 -34.72 10.28 -9.76
CA SER A 96 -36.00 10.55 -9.09
C SER A 96 -36.49 11.98 -9.34
N SER A 97 -35.58 12.96 -9.40
CA SER A 97 -35.91 14.36 -9.69
C SER A 97 -36.24 14.62 -11.17
N MET A 98 -35.76 13.80 -12.10
CA MET A 98 -36.08 13.90 -13.53
C MET A 98 -37.37 13.16 -13.93
N ASN A 99 -37.95 12.37 -13.02
CA ASN A 99 -39.18 11.59 -13.27
C ASN A 99 -40.44 12.25 -12.68
N ILE A 100 -40.38 13.56 -12.45
CA ILE A 100 -41.48 14.49 -12.14
C ILE A 100 -41.46 15.57 -13.21
#